data_AF-A0A5R8NBE0-F1
#
_entry.id   AF-A0A5R8NBE0-F1
#
_cell.length_a   1.000
_cell.length_b   1.000
_cell.length_c   1.000
_cell.angle_alpha   90.00
_cell.angle_beta   90.00
_cell.angle_gamma   90.00
#
_symmetry.space_group_name_H-M   'P 1'
#
loop_
_entity.id
_entity.type
_entity.pdbx_description
1 polymer ?
#
loop_
_entity_poly.entity_id
_entity_poly.type
_entity_poly.pdbx_seq_one_letter_code
_entity_poly.pdbx_strand_id
1 'polypeptide(L)'
;MIDEGPTNDDIKNTTGLTVEQAARVVYDNLNLVWPNLVEPRLDQVGKIGCRTNPNSMRSEGPPWQVEKKMVKEDPSPELVEQVRANLDSLTERGFALEESAITDDHPLDRVYKDGNGYVIQSSMEIDRRVTDIPILEVASRSPCAAE
;
A
#
# COMPACT_ATOMS: atom_id res chain seq x y z
N MET A 1 -12.75 22.56 12.31
CA MET A 1 -12.35 21.52 13.28
C MET A 1 -11.41 20.60 12.52
N ILE A 2 -10.16 20.45 12.97
CA ILE A 2 -9.22 19.51 12.35
C ILE A 2 -9.61 18.13 12.89
N ASP A 3 -9.83 17.17 12.01
CA ASP A 3 -9.98 15.77 12.42
C ASP A 3 -8.60 15.27 12.85
N GLU A 4 -8.42 15.05 14.15
CA GLU A 4 -7.16 14.61 14.73
C GLU A 4 -6.87 13.14 14.43
N GLY A 5 -7.83 12.38 13.89
CA GLY A 5 -7.72 10.95 13.62
C GLY A 5 -7.87 10.07 14.88
N PRO A 6 -7.86 8.74 14.71
CA PRO A 6 -8.07 7.78 15.80
C PRO A 6 -6.87 7.72 16.76
N THR A 7 -7.13 7.40 18.02
CA THR A 7 -6.09 7.06 19.00
C THR A 7 -5.79 5.55 18.98
N ASN A 8 -4.69 5.15 19.65
CA ASN A 8 -4.38 3.73 19.82
C ASN A 8 -5.49 2.96 20.53
N ASP A 9 -6.12 3.57 21.54
CA ASP A 9 -7.20 2.93 22.30
C ASP A 9 -8.46 2.79 21.43
N ASP A 10 -8.74 3.75 20.54
CA ASP A 10 -9.82 3.64 19.57
C ASP A 10 -9.61 2.44 18.64
N ILE A 11 -8.39 2.24 18.14
CA ILE A 11 -8.06 1.09 17.29
C ILE A 11 -8.19 -0.22 18.08
N LYS A 12 -7.66 -0.28 19.31
CA LYS A 12 -7.77 -1.46 20.19
C LYS A 12 -9.23 -1.84 20.48
N ASN A 13 -10.10 -0.84 20.65
CA ASN A 13 -11.52 -1.05 20.97
C ASN A 13 -12.42 -1.32 19.75
N THR A 14 -11.94 -1.05 18.53
CA THR A 14 -12.71 -1.23 17.29
C THR A 14 -12.24 -2.44 16.49
N THR A 15 -11.08 -2.34 15.82
CA THR A 15 -10.55 -3.40 14.96
C THR A 15 -9.64 -4.36 15.72
N GLY A 16 -9.02 -3.91 16.81
CA GLY A 16 -8.01 -4.67 17.54
C GLY A 16 -6.73 -4.95 16.73
N LEU A 17 -6.59 -4.36 15.54
CA LEU A 17 -5.47 -4.62 14.64
C LEU A 17 -4.18 -4.06 15.23
N THR A 18 -3.16 -4.90 15.37
CA THR A 18 -1.81 -4.48 15.79
C THR A 18 -0.90 -4.22 14.60
N VAL A 19 0.13 -3.38 14.79
CA VAL A 19 1.17 -3.14 13.77
C VAL A 19 1.79 -4.44 13.28
N GLU A 20 2.03 -5.42 14.16
CA GLU A 20 2.63 -6.70 13.78
C GLU A 20 1.71 -7.52 12.86
N GLN A 21 0.42 -7.59 13.18
CA GLN A 21 -0.57 -8.27 12.35
C GLN A 21 -0.74 -7.56 11.00
N ALA A 22 -0.83 -6.23 11.02
CA ALA A 22 -0.91 -5.40 9.82
C ALA A 22 0.29 -5.62 8.90
N ALA A 23 1.51 -5.67 9.45
CA ALA A 23 2.73 -5.92 8.70
C ALA A 23 2.70 -7.28 7.99
N ARG A 24 2.25 -8.35 8.67
CA ARG A 24 2.13 -9.68 8.04
C ARG A 24 1.17 -9.65 6.86
N VAL A 25 -0.01 -9.07 7.03
CA VAL A 25 -1.02 -8.97 5.94
C VAL A 25 -0.50 -8.13 4.78
N VAL A 26 0.23 -7.04 5.04
CA VAL A 26 0.87 -6.23 4.00
C VAL A 26 1.86 -7.05 3.15
N TYR A 27 2.66 -7.92 3.77
CA TYR A 27 3.54 -8.83 3.03
C TYR A 27 2.75 -9.91 2.27
N ASP A 28 1.71 -10.48 2.88
CA ASP A 28 0.86 -11.47 2.21
C ASP A 28 0.19 -10.87 0.97
N ASN A 29 -0.33 -9.64 1.07
CA ASN A 29 -0.91 -8.88 -0.03
C ASN A 29 0.10 -8.61 -1.15
N LEU A 30 1.35 -8.26 -0.81
CA LEU A 30 2.39 -8.10 -1.83
C LEU A 30 2.68 -9.43 -2.54
N ASN A 31 2.68 -10.55 -1.82
CA ASN A 31 2.85 -11.88 -2.43
C ASN A 31 1.69 -12.32 -3.32
N LEU A 32 0.54 -11.63 -3.27
CA LEU A 32 -0.55 -11.82 -4.23
C LEU A 32 -0.22 -11.21 -5.61
N VAL A 33 0.60 -10.17 -5.65
CA VAL A 33 0.84 -9.34 -6.84
C VAL A 33 2.25 -9.49 -7.37
N TRP A 34 3.25 -9.40 -6.50
CA TRP A 34 4.66 -9.49 -6.86
C TRP A 34 5.03 -10.94 -7.15
N PRO A 35 5.54 -11.28 -8.36
CA PRO A 35 5.74 -12.69 -8.73
C PRO A 35 6.82 -13.42 -7.93
N ASN A 36 7.78 -12.67 -7.38
CA ASN A 36 8.84 -13.23 -6.55
C ASN A 36 8.41 -13.18 -5.08
N LEU A 37 8.65 -14.26 -4.34
CA LEU A 37 8.33 -14.32 -2.91
C LEU A 37 9.02 -13.18 -2.15
N VAL A 38 8.22 -12.40 -1.44
CA VAL A 38 8.63 -11.36 -0.52
C VAL A 38 8.55 -11.92 0.89
N GLU A 39 9.70 -12.25 1.47
CA GLU A 39 9.77 -12.76 2.84
C GLU A 39 9.37 -11.68 3.85
N PRO A 40 8.46 -11.97 4.80
CA PRO A 40 8.07 -11.01 5.82
C PRO A 40 9.25 -10.59 6.70
N ARG A 41 9.56 -9.29 6.67
CA ARG A 41 10.53 -8.63 7.56
C ARG A 41 9.85 -7.47 8.26
N LEU A 42 9.35 -7.72 9.47
CA LEU A 42 8.46 -6.81 10.19
C LEU A 42 9.15 -5.51 10.63
N ASP A 43 10.49 -5.51 10.68
CA ASP A 43 11.34 -4.33 10.92
C ASP A 43 11.56 -3.46 9.67
N GLN A 44 11.18 -3.95 8.48
CA GLN A 44 11.38 -3.28 7.19
C GLN A 44 10.10 -2.72 6.57
N VAL A 45 9.07 -2.50 7.40
CA VAL A 45 7.83 -1.83 6.99
C VAL A 45 7.91 -0.34 7.31
N GLY A 46 7.34 0.49 6.43
CA GLY A 46 7.09 1.89 6.70
C GLY A 46 5.95 2.06 7.69
N LYS A 47 5.99 3.13 8.48
CA LYS A 47 4.91 3.57 9.37
C LYS A 47 4.49 4.98 8.98
N ILE A 48 3.21 5.15 8.65
CA ILE A 48 2.59 6.42 8.34
C ILE A 48 1.61 6.75 9.47
N GLY A 49 1.72 7.95 10.04
CA GLY A 49 0.88 8.37 11.16
C GLY A 49 -0.60 8.48 10.77
N CYS A 50 -1.50 7.92 11.58
CA CYS A 50 -2.95 8.02 11.38
C CYS A 50 -3.58 9.30 11.93
N ARG A 51 -2.83 10.07 12.71
CA ARG A 51 -3.29 11.31 13.34
C ARG A 51 -2.76 12.50 12.59
N THR A 52 -3.49 13.61 12.62
CA THR A 52 -2.99 14.89 12.10
C THR A 52 -2.66 15.80 13.27
N ASN A 53 -1.40 16.19 13.41
CA ASN A 53 -1.03 17.18 14.42
C ASN A 53 -1.59 18.56 14.01
N PRO A 54 -2.46 19.19 14.80
CA PRO A 54 -3.14 20.42 14.41
C PRO A 54 -2.21 21.63 14.29
N ASN A 55 -1.01 21.56 14.88
CA ASN A 55 -0.04 22.66 14.84
C ASN A 55 0.94 22.54 13.66
N SER A 56 1.35 21.31 13.31
CA SER A 56 2.32 21.07 12.23
C SER A 56 1.67 20.63 10.92
N MET A 57 0.39 20.25 10.95
CA MET A 57 -0.36 19.61 9.86
C MET A 57 0.30 18.34 9.32
N ARG A 58 1.18 17.71 10.11
CA ARG A 58 1.86 16.46 9.74
C ARG A 58 1.11 15.25 10.27
N SER A 59 1.22 14.16 9.53
CA SER A 59 0.81 12.84 9.98
C SER A 59 1.69 12.36 11.13
N GLU A 60 1.07 12.01 12.26
CA GLU A 60 1.72 11.50 13.46
C GLU A 60 1.04 10.21 13.92
N GLY A 61 1.81 9.37 14.58
CA GLY A 61 1.33 8.16 15.24
C GLY A 61 1.93 8.04 16.63
N PRO A 62 1.54 7.01 17.38
CA PRO A 62 0.56 5.99 17.00
C PRO A 62 -0.90 6.50 17.05
N PRO A 63 -1.86 5.81 16.38
CA PRO A 63 -1.72 4.58 15.60
C PRO A 63 -1.06 4.79 14.23
N TRP A 64 -0.67 3.68 13.60
CA TRP A 64 0.12 3.67 12.36
C TRP A 64 -0.61 2.94 11.22
N GLN A 65 -0.57 3.49 10.00
CA GLN A 65 -0.70 2.66 8.80
C GLN A 65 0.65 2.04 8.52
N VAL A 66 0.65 0.74 8.24
CA VAL A 66 1.85 -0.02 7.88
C VAL A 66 1.93 -0.13 6.36
N GLU A 67 3.09 0.11 5.78
CA GLU A 67 3.28 0.06 4.34
C GLU A 67 4.53 -0.74 3.97
N LYS A 68 4.46 -1.49 2.86
CA LYS A 68 5.63 -2.05 2.19
C LYS A 68 5.51 -1.83 0.69
N LYS A 69 6.65 -1.48 0.09
CA LYS A 69 6.81 -1.25 -1.34
C LYS A 69 7.80 -2.24 -1.93
N MET A 70 7.48 -2.70 -3.14
CA MET A 70 8.38 -3.41 -4.04
C MET A 70 8.63 -2.50 -5.24
N VAL A 71 9.91 -2.27 -5.55
CA VAL A 71 10.32 -1.38 -6.63
C VAL A 71 11.25 -2.14 -7.56
N LYS A 72 11.04 -1.99 -8.86
CA LYS A 72 11.92 -2.50 -9.89
C LYS A 72 12.16 -1.43 -10.95
N GLU A 73 13.41 -0.97 -11.01
CA GLU A 73 13.92 -0.19 -12.14
C GLU A 73 14.13 -1.10 -13.35
N ASP A 74 13.81 -0.58 -14.53
CA ASP A 74 13.88 -1.29 -15.82
C ASP A 74 13.24 -2.69 -15.75
N PRO A 75 11.94 -2.79 -15.38
CA PRO A 75 11.27 -4.07 -15.24
C PRO A 75 11.17 -4.77 -16.61
N SER A 76 11.40 -6.09 -16.63
CA SER A 76 11.19 -6.83 -17.87
C SER A 76 9.71 -6.81 -18.28
N PRO A 77 9.40 -6.88 -19.59
CA PRO A 77 8.01 -6.97 -20.05
C PRO A 77 7.24 -8.14 -19.42
N GLU A 78 7.92 -9.25 -19.14
CA GLU A 78 7.33 -10.43 -18.49
C GLU A 78 6.92 -10.14 -17.05
N LEU A 79 7.75 -9.41 -16.30
CA LEU A 79 7.43 -8.99 -14.94
C LEU A 79 6.21 -8.05 -14.93
N VAL A 80 6.19 -7.10 -15.86
CA VAL A 80 5.08 -6.15 -16.04
C VAL A 80 3.76 -6.88 -16.32
N GLU A 81 3.76 -7.80 -17.28
CA GLU A 81 2.57 -8.56 -17.64
C GLU A 81 2.09 -9.48 -16.51
N GLN A 82 3.02 -10.12 -15.79
CA GLN A 82 2.65 -10.96 -14.66
C GLN A 82 2.06 -10.13 -13.50
N VAL A 83 2.63 -8.97 -13.19
CA VAL A 83 2.07 -8.05 -12.18
C VAL A 83 0.69 -7.58 -12.60
N ARG A 84 0.51 -7.20 -13.88
CA ARG A 84 -0.80 -6.83 -14.43
C ARG A 84 -1.85 -7.94 -14.25
N ALA A 85 -1.51 -9.17 -14.64
CA ALA A 85 -2.41 -10.31 -14.50
C ALA A 85 -2.74 -10.61 -13.03
N ASN A 86 -1.76 -10.50 -12.14
CA ASN A 86 -1.98 -10.72 -10.71
C ASN A 86 -2.88 -9.62 -10.10
N LEU A 87 -2.72 -8.35 -10.52
CA LEU A 87 -3.61 -7.25 -10.12
C LEU A 87 -5.05 -7.49 -10.58
N ASP A 88 -5.25 -7.93 -11.82
CA ASP A 88 -6.58 -8.28 -12.36
C ASP A 88 -7.28 -9.35 -11.49
N SER A 89 -6.52 -10.31 -10.93
CA SER A 89 -7.03 -11.37 -10.06
C SER A 89 -7.44 -10.92 -8.64
N LEU A 90 -7.07 -9.70 -8.21
CA LEU A 90 -7.39 -9.23 -6.85
C LEU A 90 -8.90 -9.10 -6.62
N THR A 91 -9.69 -8.85 -7.67
CA THR A 91 -11.15 -8.76 -7.58
C THR A 91 -11.80 -10.07 -7.14
N GLU A 92 -11.26 -11.20 -7.58
CA GLU A 92 -11.70 -12.54 -7.15
C GLU A 92 -11.36 -12.82 -5.68
N ARG A 93 -10.44 -12.03 -5.11
CA ARG A 93 -9.96 -12.13 -3.71
C ARG A 93 -10.62 -11.10 -2.78
N GLY A 94 -11.65 -10.40 -3.25
CA GLY A 94 -12.43 -9.48 -2.43
C GLY A 94 -11.88 -8.05 -2.35
N PHE A 95 -10.89 -7.71 -3.17
CA PHE A 95 -10.51 -6.32 -3.39
C PHE A 95 -11.41 -5.68 -4.45
N ALA A 96 -11.76 -4.42 -4.28
CA ALA A 96 -12.40 -3.60 -5.30
C ALA A 96 -11.36 -2.69 -5.96
N LEU A 97 -11.38 -2.59 -7.28
CA LEU A 97 -10.63 -1.56 -8.00
C LEU A 97 -11.26 -0.19 -7.70
N GLU A 98 -10.47 0.75 -7.19
CA GLU A 98 -10.88 2.14 -7.09
C GLU A 98 -10.79 2.78 -8.48
N GLU A 99 -11.90 3.37 -8.94
CA GLU A 99 -11.94 4.05 -10.23
C GLU A 99 -10.99 5.26 -10.21
N SER A 100 -9.98 5.28 -11.07
CA SER A 100 -9.16 6.48 -11.23
C SER A 100 -9.97 7.58 -11.92
N ALA A 101 -9.91 8.78 -11.36
CA ALA A 101 -10.49 9.98 -11.97
C ALA A 101 -9.58 10.57 -13.07
N ILE A 102 -8.36 10.05 -13.24
CA ILE A 102 -7.36 10.57 -14.17
C ILE A 102 -7.34 9.68 -15.42
N THR A 103 -7.65 10.27 -16.57
CA THR A 103 -7.84 9.55 -17.84
C THR A 103 -6.54 9.15 -18.55
N ASP A 104 -5.40 9.69 -18.11
CA ASP A 104 -4.08 9.50 -18.74
C ASP A 104 -3.14 8.62 -17.89
N ASP A 105 -3.69 7.92 -16.90
CA ASP A 105 -2.95 7.00 -16.04
C ASP A 105 -2.43 5.79 -16.85
N HIS A 106 -1.22 5.34 -16.55
CA HIS A 106 -0.67 4.14 -17.16
C HIS A 106 -1.58 2.95 -16.81
N PRO A 107 -1.75 1.91 -17.66
CA PRO A 107 -2.63 0.78 -17.36
C PRO A 107 -2.31 0.00 -16.06
N LEU A 108 -1.12 0.22 -15.51
CA LEU A 108 -0.66 -0.31 -14.22
C LEU A 108 -0.88 0.63 -13.05
N ASP A 109 -1.25 1.88 -13.27
CA ASP A 109 -1.57 2.84 -12.22
C ASP A 109 -2.97 2.47 -11.70
N ARG A 110 -2.99 1.65 -10.66
CA ARG A 110 -4.22 1.06 -10.12
C ARG A 110 -4.17 1.04 -8.61
N VAL A 111 -5.33 1.25 -8.02
CA VAL A 111 -5.53 1.18 -6.57
C VAL A 111 -6.63 0.18 -6.30
N TYR A 112 -6.35 -0.80 -5.47
CA TYR A 112 -7.29 -1.84 -5.04
C TYR A 112 -7.47 -1.75 -3.53
N LYS A 113 -8.71 -1.87 -3.06
CA LYS A 113 -9.04 -1.81 -1.64
C LYS A 113 -9.95 -2.96 -1.21
N ASP A 114 -9.63 -3.62 -0.10
CA ASP A 114 -10.48 -4.67 0.46
C ASP A 114 -11.50 -4.14 1.48
N GLY A 115 -12.40 -5.02 1.92
CA GLY A 115 -13.42 -4.69 2.93
C GLY A 115 -12.87 -4.37 4.33
N ASN A 116 -11.62 -4.72 4.62
CA ASN A 116 -10.94 -4.43 5.88
C ASN A 116 -10.13 -3.12 5.83
N GLY A 117 -10.08 -2.46 4.66
CA GLY A 117 -9.36 -1.20 4.46
C GLY A 117 -7.89 -1.35 4.10
N TYR A 118 -7.42 -2.55 3.76
CA TYR A 118 -6.10 -2.74 3.13
C TYR A 118 -6.14 -2.23 1.70
N VAL A 119 -5.04 -1.61 1.29
CA VAL A 119 -4.84 -1.06 -0.04
C VAL A 119 -3.66 -1.76 -0.71
N ILE A 120 -3.82 -2.12 -1.98
CA ILE A 120 -2.73 -2.48 -2.88
C ILE A 120 -2.73 -1.45 -4.00
N GLN A 121 -1.61 -0.77 -4.19
CA GLN A 121 -1.42 0.19 -5.25
C GLN A 121 -0.27 -0.27 -6.15
N SER A 122 -0.40 -0.06 -7.45
CA SER A 122 0.70 -0.18 -8.39
C SER A 122 0.85 1.11 -9.18
N SER A 123 2.07 1.40 -9.61
CA SER A 123 2.34 2.46 -10.57
C SER A 123 3.49 2.11 -11.51
N MET A 124 3.46 2.70 -12.70
CA MET A 124 4.58 2.69 -13.65
C MET A 124 4.98 4.14 -13.93
N GLU A 125 6.10 4.55 -13.36
CA GLU A 125 6.62 5.91 -13.53
C GLU A 125 7.85 5.92 -14.43
N ILE A 126 8.09 7.03 -15.12
CA ILE A 126 9.35 7.26 -15.84
C ILE A 126 10.12 8.32 -15.07
N ASP A 127 11.28 7.96 -14.50
CA ASP A 127 12.14 8.95 -13.88
C ASP A 127 12.90 9.74 -14.96
N ARG A 128 12.23 10.79 -15.45
CA ARG A 128 12.76 11.72 -16.44
C ARG A 128 13.88 12.63 -15.90
N ARG A 129 14.19 12.58 -14.60
CA ARG A 129 15.22 13.43 -13.97
C ARG A 129 16.58 12.74 -13.91
N VAL A 130 16.62 11.41 -13.94
CA VAL A 130 17.86 10.66 -13.70
C VAL A 130 18.26 9.79 -14.89
N THR A 131 17.34 8.99 -15.45
CA THR A 131 17.73 7.96 -16.44
C THR A 131 16.75 7.71 -17.58
N ASP A 132 15.55 8.31 -17.57
CA ASP A 132 14.45 8.01 -18.52
C ASP A 132 14.06 6.51 -18.51
N ILE A 133 14.39 5.81 -17.43
CA ILE A 133 14.11 4.39 -17.23
C ILE A 133 12.73 4.24 -16.57
N PRO A 134 11.90 3.28 -17.02
CA PRO A 134 10.65 2.95 -16.35
C PRO A 134 10.89 2.30 -14.98
N ILE A 135 10.09 2.69 -14.00
CA ILE A 135 10.11 2.18 -12.62
C ILE A 135 8.73 1.61 -12.31
N LEU A 136 8.68 0.31 -12.05
CA LEU A 136 7.50 -0.35 -11.52
C LEU A 136 7.53 -0.31 -10.00
N GLU A 137 6.48 0.24 -9.39
CA GLU A 137 6.23 0.18 -7.96
C GLU A 137 4.94 -0.61 -7.68
N VAL A 138 4.98 -1.48 -6.67
CA VAL A 138 3.80 -2.12 -6.08
C VAL A 138 3.88 -1.94 -4.57
N ALA A 139 2.87 -1.32 -3.99
CA ALA A 139 2.76 -1.07 -2.56
C ALA A 139 1.55 -1.83 -1.98
N SER A 140 1.70 -2.33 -0.76
CA SER A 140 0.55 -2.70 0.08
C SER A 140 0.59 -1.91 1.37
N ARG A 141 -0.58 -1.43 1.80
CA ARG A 141 -0.77 -0.59 2.97
C ARG A 141 -1.95 -1.06 3.80
N SER A 142 -1.81 -1.02 5.12
CA SER A 142 -2.86 -1.39 6.07
C SER A 142 -3.79 -0.22 6.40
N PRO A 143 -4.99 -0.49 6.96
CA PRO A 143 -5.70 0.50 7.77
C PRO A 143 -4.88 0.85 9.02
N CYS A 144 -5.37 1.80 9.82
CA CYS A 144 -4.74 2.17 11.08
C CYS A 144 -4.67 0.98 12.05
N ALA A 145 -3.46 0.72 12.54
CA ALA A 145 -3.13 -0.36 13.45
C ALA A 145 -2.53 0.22 14.74
N ALA A 146 -2.90 -0.38 15.87
CA ALA A 146 -2.43 0.02 17.17
C ALA A 146 -1.00 -0.48 17.41
N GLU A 147 -0.22 0.35 18.09
CA GLU A 147 1.08 -0.03 18.65
C GLU A 147 0.95 -0.70 20.03
#